data_AF-A0A6I6Y644-F1
#
_entry.id   AF-A0A6I6Y644-F1
#
_cell.length_a   1.000
_cell.length_b   1.000
_cell.length_c   1.000
_cell.angle_alpha   90.00
_cell.angle_beta   90.00
_cell.angle_gamma   90.00
#
_symmetry.space_group_name_H-M   'P 1'
#
loop_
_entity.id
_entity.type
_entity.pdbx_description
1 polymer ?
#
loop_
_entity_poly.entity_id
_entity_poly.type
_entity_poly.pdbx_seq_one_letter_code
_entity_poly.pdbx_strand_id
1 'polypeptide(L)'
;MLTEPRRRAYLSAMQVVHWLPRAELPFAAPSRPELLLPQAPVEQVDFEVRPSAPAASEAPAAPPARSGERPKIEIPRPGSTPKVAAKPVEAEEEAPAPRPAPVPPPRFSLQLLRAGSCLLLVELATGQPFQSRDPSYLLLKDMLRAAGLPDAPQIIGEPVRWPLLVRGNMDQGPDAARDFVQGFIQARLEETPCSVLWLIGLPAMRFAASADDAAYYQVLKVEGLGDAWALPGLELLMDEPQRKADVWQAMRQLMARWKSVE
;
A
#
# COMPACT_ATOMS: atom_id res chain seq x y z
N MET A 1 -24.17 -33.37 12.45
CA MET A 1 -22.91 -33.15 11.71
C MET A 1 -23.16 -33.38 10.22
N LEU A 2 -22.59 -32.57 9.33
CA LEU A 2 -22.69 -32.78 7.87
C LEU A 2 -21.95 -34.06 7.48
N THR A 3 -22.50 -34.83 6.54
CA THR A 3 -21.75 -35.93 5.90
C THR A 3 -20.61 -35.34 5.07
N GLU A 4 -19.49 -36.07 4.95
CA GLU A 4 -18.30 -35.58 4.24
C GLU A 4 -18.56 -35.16 2.77
N PRO A 5 -19.43 -35.83 1.99
CA PRO A 5 -19.85 -35.34 0.67
C PRO A 5 -20.55 -33.97 0.73
N ARG A 6 -21.46 -33.77 1.70
CA ARG A 6 -22.17 -32.49 1.88
C ARG A 6 -21.22 -31.38 2.31
N ARG A 7 -20.26 -31.69 3.17
CA ARG A 7 -19.22 -30.74 3.60
C ARG A 7 -18.37 -30.26 2.42
N ARG A 8 -17.95 -31.18 1.54
CA ARG A 8 -17.15 -30.86 0.35
C ARG A 8 -17.92 -30.02 -0.67
N ALA A 9 -19.18 -30.37 -0.93
CA ALA A 9 -20.06 -29.60 -1.81
C ALA A 9 -20.23 -28.17 -1.29
N TYR A 10 -20.43 -28.00 0.01
CA TYR A 10 -20.53 -26.69 0.65
C TYR A 10 -19.23 -25.86 0.51
N LEU A 11 -18.07 -26.46 0.78
CA LEU A 11 -16.76 -25.79 0.60
C LEU A 11 -16.52 -25.40 -0.86
N SER A 12 -16.88 -26.26 -1.81
CA SER A 12 -16.80 -25.97 -3.24
C SER A 12 -17.73 -24.82 -3.65
N ALA A 13 -18.94 -24.76 -3.10
CA ALA A 13 -19.89 -23.66 -3.35
C ALA A 13 -19.38 -22.32 -2.82
N MET A 14 -18.63 -22.35 -1.71
CA MET A 14 -17.92 -21.18 -1.18
C MET A 14 -16.60 -20.88 -1.91
N GLN A 15 -16.31 -21.56 -3.02
CA GLN A 15 -15.07 -21.41 -3.80
C GLN A 15 -13.79 -21.71 -2.99
N VAL A 16 -13.90 -22.52 -1.94
CA VAL A 16 -12.75 -22.98 -1.15
C VAL A 16 -12.16 -24.24 -1.78
N VAL A 17 -10.94 -24.14 -2.28
CA VAL A 17 -10.20 -25.28 -2.85
C VAL A 17 -9.69 -26.17 -1.73
N HIS A 18 -10.05 -27.45 -1.76
CA HIS A 18 -9.59 -28.45 -0.78
C HIS A 18 -8.58 -29.41 -1.42
N TRP A 19 -7.41 -29.56 -0.81
CA TRP A 19 -6.38 -30.50 -1.24
C TRP A 19 -6.24 -31.65 -0.24
N LEU A 20 -6.25 -32.89 -0.74
CA LEU A 20 -6.03 -34.09 0.05
C LEU A 20 -4.70 -34.74 -0.39
N PRO A 21 -3.76 -35.01 0.54
CA PRO A 21 -2.55 -35.75 0.21
C PRO A 21 -2.90 -37.14 -0.33
N ARG A 22 -2.33 -37.50 -1.48
CA ARG A 22 -2.47 -38.85 -2.08
C ARG A 22 -1.37 -39.81 -1.61
N ALA A 23 -0.34 -39.30 -0.96
CA ALA A 23 0.73 -40.09 -0.36
C ALA A 23 0.54 -40.16 1.15
N GLU A 24 0.84 -41.32 1.75
CA GLU A 24 0.90 -41.46 3.19
C GLU A 24 2.10 -40.69 3.74
N LEU A 25 1.87 -39.88 4.76
CA LEU A 25 2.93 -39.16 5.45
C LEU A 25 3.50 -40.04 6.56
N PRO A 26 4.84 -40.04 6.76
CA PRO A 26 5.44 -40.75 7.88
C PRO A 26 4.81 -40.32 9.20
N PHE A 27 4.47 -41.27 10.06
CA PHE A 27 3.86 -41.04 11.38
C PHE A 27 2.44 -40.43 11.40
N ALA A 28 1.80 -40.27 10.24
CA ALA A 28 0.40 -39.84 10.15
C ALA A 28 -0.55 -41.03 10.03
N ALA A 29 -1.78 -40.88 10.51
CA ALA A 29 -2.83 -41.85 10.25
C ALA A 29 -3.14 -41.90 8.73
N PRO A 30 -3.36 -43.09 8.15
CA PRO A 30 -3.65 -43.22 6.74
C PRO A 30 -4.94 -42.50 6.36
N SER A 31 -4.96 -41.93 5.16
CA SER A 31 -6.15 -41.24 4.65
C SER A 31 -7.26 -42.25 4.37
N ARG A 32 -8.51 -41.85 4.61
CA ARG A 32 -9.68 -42.69 4.29
C ARG A 32 -9.79 -42.87 2.77
N PRO A 33 -9.82 -44.11 2.25
CA PRO A 33 -9.79 -44.37 0.80
C PRO A 33 -11.00 -43.80 0.06
N GLU A 34 -12.17 -43.77 0.71
CA GLU A 34 -13.41 -43.19 0.18
C GLU A 34 -13.26 -41.70 -0.21
N LEU A 35 -12.32 -40.99 0.43
CA LEU A 35 -12.07 -39.57 0.18
C LEU A 35 -11.28 -39.30 -1.10
N LEU A 36 -10.61 -40.32 -1.63
CA LEU A 36 -9.79 -40.26 -2.84
C LEU A 36 -10.58 -40.63 -4.11
N LEU A 37 -11.78 -41.19 -3.94
CA LEU A 37 -12.66 -41.53 -5.04
C LEU A 37 -13.19 -40.25 -5.73
N PRO A 38 -13.35 -40.26 -7.07
CA PRO A 38 -14.03 -39.17 -7.78
C PRO A 38 -15.40 -38.91 -7.15
N GLN A 39 -15.72 -37.64 -6.93
CA GLN A 39 -17.02 -37.28 -6.39
C GLN A 39 -18.08 -37.58 -7.44
N ALA A 40 -19.04 -38.45 -7.10
CA ALA A 40 -20.26 -38.54 -7.87
C ALA A 40 -20.94 -37.16 -7.85
N PRO A 41 -21.44 -36.66 -8.99
CA PRO A 41 -22.24 -35.45 -9.02
C PRO A 41 -23.37 -35.61 -8.01
N VAL A 42 -23.38 -34.75 -6.99
CA VAL A 42 -24.50 -34.71 -6.07
C VAL A 42 -25.65 -34.15 -6.90
N GLU A 43 -26.64 -35.00 -7.18
CA GLU A 43 -27.93 -34.59 -7.74
C GLU A 43 -28.36 -33.35 -6.95
N GLN A 44 -28.60 -32.23 -7.65
CA GLN A 44 -28.86 -30.94 -7.03
C GLN A 44 -30.01 -31.14 -6.05
N VAL A 45 -29.68 -31.25 -4.77
CA VAL A 45 -30.69 -31.31 -3.73
C VAL A 45 -31.19 -29.88 -3.68
N ASP A 46 -32.36 -29.67 -4.27
CA ASP A 46 -33.10 -28.43 -4.16
C ASP A 46 -33.09 -28.04 -2.70
N PHE A 47 -32.32 -26.99 -2.39
CA PHE A 47 -32.54 -26.29 -1.15
C PHE A 47 -33.95 -25.75 -1.28
N GLU A 48 -34.91 -26.37 -0.60
CA GLU A 48 -36.23 -25.78 -0.37
C GLU A 48 -35.98 -24.43 0.31
N VAL A 49 -35.85 -23.40 -0.50
CA VAL A 49 -36.01 -22.02 -0.08
C VAL A 49 -37.43 -21.98 0.43
N ARG A 50 -37.59 -21.98 1.76
CA ARG A 50 -38.85 -21.69 2.40
C ARG A 50 -39.44 -20.46 1.70
N PRO A 51 -40.61 -20.57 1.06
CA PRO A 51 -41.19 -19.43 0.38
C PRO A 51 -41.45 -18.35 1.43
N SER A 52 -40.75 -17.22 1.30
CA SER A 52 -41.16 -15.98 1.97
C SER A 52 -42.57 -15.70 1.50
N ALA A 53 -43.51 -15.63 2.44
CA ALA A 53 -44.89 -15.30 2.15
C ALA A 53 -44.94 -13.99 1.33
N PRO A 54 -45.79 -13.91 0.29
CA PRO A 54 -45.91 -12.69 -0.50
C PRO A 54 -46.54 -11.60 0.36
N ALA A 55 -45.74 -10.60 0.74
CA ALA A 55 -46.27 -9.33 1.17
C ALA A 55 -47.00 -8.70 -0.02
N ALA A 56 -48.26 -8.31 0.21
CA ALA A 56 -49.16 -7.77 -0.79
C ALA A 56 -48.51 -6.62 -1.58
N SER A 57 -48.60 -6.73 -2.90
CA SER A 57 -48.27 -5.67 -3.85
C SER A 57 -49.27 -4.53 -3.72
N GLU A 58 -48.91 -3.47 -3.00
CA GLU A 58 -49.57 -2.17 -3.15
C GLU A 58 -49.11 -1.51 -4.44
N ALA A 59 -50.07 -1.09 -5.26
CA ALA A 59 -49.86 -0.44 -6.53
C ALA A 59 -49.06 0.88 -6.40
N PRO A 60 -48.25 1.26 -7.39
CA PRO A 60 -47.53 2.52 -7.36
C PRO A 60 -48.51 3.70 -7.49
N ALA A 61 -48.65 4.46 -6.41
CA ALA A 61 -49.36 5.73 -6.41
C ALA A 61 -48.56 6.76 -7.24
N ALA A 62 -49.24 7.38 -8.20
CA ALA A 62 -48.69 8.42 -9.06
C ALA A 62 -48.26 9.67 -8.26
N PRO A 63 -47.13 10.32 -8.63
CA PRO A 63 -46.69 11.54 -7.97
C PRO A 63 -47.59 12.74 -8.32
N PRO A 64 -48.08 13.52 -7.35
CA PRO A 64 -48.82 14.74 -7.64
C PRO A 64 -47.87 15.84 -8.12
N ALA A 65 -48.18 16.39 -9.29
CA ALA A 65 -47.64 17.66 -9.77
C ALA A 65 -48.20 18.83 -8.96
N ARG A 66 -47.32 19.67 -8.43
CA ARG A 66 -47.53 21.09 -8.06
C ARG A 66 -46.14 21.72 -7.95
N SER A 67 -45.69 22.47 -8.96
CA SER A 67 -45.84 23.93 -9.07
C SER A 67 -45.38 24.66 -7.81
N GLY A 68 -44.10 25.04 -7.79
CA GLY A 68 -43.48 25.85 -6.75
C GLY A 68 -42.23 26.51 -7.32
N GLU A 69 -42.39 27.76 -7.71
CA GLU A 69 -41.43 28.64 -8.36
C GLU A 69 -40.19 28.86 -7.47
N ARG A 70 -39.00 28.78 -8.08
CA ARG A 70 -37.71 29.06 -7.42
C ARG A 70 -37.62 30.56 -7.09
N PRO A 71 -37.44 30.96 -5.82
CA PRO A 71 -37.07 32.34 -5.54
C PRO A 71 -35.66 32.61 -6.04
N LYS A 72 -35.58 33.47 -7.06
CA LYS A 72 -34.36 34.02 -7.63
C LYS A 72 -33.79 35.03 -6.62
N ILE A 73 -32.69 34.67 -5.97
CA ILE A 73 -31.91 35.62 -5.18
C ILE A 73 -31.27 36.61 -6.15
N GLU A 74 -31.79 37.83 -6.14
CA GLU A 74 -31.27 38.99 -6.85
C GLU A 74 -29.95 39.43 -6.20
N ILE A 75 -28.84 39.20 -6.87
CA ILE A 75 -27.57 39.89 -6.56
C ILE A 75 -27.59 41.19 -7.39
N PRO A 76 -27.53 42.38 -6.78
CA PRO A 76 -27.59 43.64 -7.51
C PRO A 76 -26.37 43.81 -8.43
N ARG A 77 -26.64 44.03 -9.72
CA ARG A 77 -25.69 44.61 -10.68
C ARG A 77 -25.57 46.11 -10.42
N PRO A 78 -24.36 46.67 -10.33
CA PRO A 78 -24.11 48.06 -10.69
C PRO A 78 -23.87 48.17 -12.21
N GLY A 79 -24.55 49.11 -12.86
CA GLY A 79 -24.52 49.32 -14.31
C GLY A 79 -23.31 50.10 -14.85
N SER A 80 -22.85 49.66 -16.01
CA SER A 80 -22.42 50.36 -17.25
C SER A 80 -22.11 51.89 -17.22
N THR A 81 -20.84 52.28 -17.45
CA THR A 81 -20.24 52.98 -18.65
C THR A 81 -20.07 54.52 -18.52
N PRO A 82 -19.12 55.21 -19.22
CA PRO A 82 -18.40 54.82 -20.46
C PRO A 82 -16.87 55.10 -20.54
N LYS A 83 -16.35 54.66 -21.69
CA LYS A 83 -15.00 54.69 -22.30
C LYS A 83 -14.33 56.08 -22.39
N VAL A 84 -13.03 56.14 -22.07
CA VAL A 84 -12.06 57.04 -22.70
C VAL A 84 -10.82 56.21 -23.09
N ALA A 85 -10.43 56.35 -24.37
CA ALA A 85 -9.26 55.73 -24.94
C ALA A 85 -8.00 56.57 -24.67
N ALA A 86 -6.92 55.92 -24.25
CA ALA A 86 -5.56 56.35 -24.53
C ALA A 86 -4.62 55.13 -24.40
N LYS A 87 -3.80 54.92 -25.43
CA LYS A 87 -2.66 53.99 -25.51
C LYS A 87 -1.42 54.87 -25.73
N PRO A 88 -0.17 54.39 -25.63
CA PRO A 88 0.50 53.54 -24.64
C PRO A 88 1.77 54.23 -24.06
N VAL A 89 2.32 53.74 -22.95
CA VAL A 89 3.78 53.78 -22.72
C VAL A 89 4.19 52.51 -21.98
N GLU A 90 5.23 51.85 -22.48
CA GLU A 90 5.88 50.64 -21.97
C GLU A 90 6.25 50.76 -20.49
N ALA A 91 5.78 49.80 -19.72
CA ALA A 91 6.56 49.21 -18.63
C ALA A 91 6.47 47.71 -18.83
N GLU A 92 7.62 47.11 -19.08
CA GLU A 92 7.83 45.68 -19.32
C GLU A 92 7.47 44.92 -18.03
N GLU A 93 6.20 44.52 -17.92
CA GLU A 93 5.74 43.63 -16.86
C GLU A 93 6.08 42.22 -17.30
N GLU A 94 7.22 41.74 -16.82
CA GLU A 94 7.69 40.37 -17.01
C GLU A 94 6.58 39.40 -16.59
N ALA A 95 6.00 38.74 -17.59
CA ALA A 95 4.91 37.80 -17.39
C ALA A 95 5.39 36.72 -16.40
N PRO A 96 4.66 36.46 -15.29
CA PRO A 96 5.07 35.43 -14.35
C PRO A 96 5.13 34.11 -15.11
N ALA A 97 6.28 33.43 -14.98
CA ALA A 97 6.55 32.16 -15.63
C ALA A 97 5.34 31.21 -15.47
N PRO A 98 4.96 30.48 -16.53
CA PRO A 98 3.80 29.61 -16.50
C PRO A 98 3.96 28.61 -15.36
N ARG A 99 2.99 28.62 -14.42
CA ARG A 99 2.96 27.66 -13.32
C ARG A 99 3.03 26.25 -13.92
N PRO A 100 3.99 25.41 -13.49
CA PRO A 100 4.09 24.05 -14.00
C PRO A 100 2.75 23.35 -13.79
N ALA A 101 2.32 22.60 -14.81
CA ALA A 101 1.06 21.85 -14.75
C ALA A 101 1.06 20.97 -13.49
N PRO A 102 -0.04 20.93 -12.72
CA PRO A 102 -0.09 20.19 -11.47
C PRO A 102 0.13 18.70 -11.75
N VAL A 103 1.31 18.21 -11.37
CA VAL A 103 1.65 16.78 -11.44
C VAL A 103 0.70 16.05 -10.48
N PRO A 104 0.04 14.97 -10.91
CA PRO A 104 -0.87 14.24 -10.04
C PRO A 104 -0.13 13.76 -8.78
N PRO A 105 -0.74 13.86 -7.59
CA PRO A 105 -0.08 13.49 -6.35
C PRO A 105 0.30 12.00 -6.39
N PRO A 106 1.54 11.64 -6.03
CA PRO A 106 1.93 10.24 -6.00
C PRO A 106 1.06 9.45 -5.02
N ARG A 107 0.96 8.14 -5.20
CA ARG A 107 0.23 7.26 -4.28
C ARG A 107 1.16 6.19 -3.79
N PHE A 108 1.34 6.10 -2.49
CA PHE A 108 2.17 5.07 -1.87
C PHE A 108 1.82 4.92 -0.39
N SER A 109 2.24 3.79 0.18
CA SER A 109 2.23 3.61 1.62
C SER A 109 3.57 3.05 2.09
N LEU A 110 4.11 3.65 3.15
CA LEU A 110 5.40 3.29 3.74
C LEU A 110 5.23 3.00 5.23
N GLN A 111 5.83 1.91 5.69
CA GLN A 111 5.94 1.59 7.11
C GLN A 111 7.38 1.81 7.57
N LEU A 112 7.55 2.49 8.70
CA LEU A 112 8.84 2.57 9.38
C LEU A 112 8.93 1.48 10.46
N LEU A 113 10.06 0.78 10.48
CA LEU A 113 10.35 -0.25 11.46
C LEU A 113 11.78 -0.09 11.99
N ARG A 114 12.04 -0.58 13.20
CA ARG A 114 13.37 -0.65 13.79
C ARG A 114 13.76 -2.08 14.12
N ALA A 115 14.98 -2.46 13.74
CA ALA A 115 15.57 -3.75 14.06
C ALA A 115 16.99 -3.52 14.59
N GLY A 116 17.15 -3.55 15.91
CA GLY A 116 18.44 -3.25 16.56
C GLY A 116 18.94 -1.84 16.21
N SER A 117 20.15 -1.78 15.67
CA SER A 117 20.82 -0.54 15.24
C SER A 117 20.41 -0.07 13.83
N CYS A 118 19.53 -0.78 13.13
CA CYS A 118 19.04 -0.41 11.80
C CYS A 118 17.60 0.13 11.85
N LEU A 119 17.34 1.10 10.98
CA LEU A 119 16.00 1.63 10.70
C LEU A 119 15.59 1.18 9.30
N LEU A 120 14.32 0.84 9.10
CA LEU A 120 13.81 0.29 7.85
C LEU A 120 12.57 1.08 7.41
N LEU A 121 12.62 1.65 6.21
CA LEU A 121 11.47 2.25 5.54
C LEU A 121 11.02 1.31 4.43
N VAL A 122 9.84 0.72 4.60
CA VAL A 122 9.36 -0.39 3.78
C VAL A 122 8.08 -0.03 3.04
N GLU A 123 8.07 -0.27 1.73
CA GLU A 123 6.88 -0.17 0.90
C GLU A 123 5.82 -1.20 1.27
N LEU A 124 4.60 -0.72 1.50
CA LEU A 124 3.40 -1.53 1.67
C LEU A 124 2.64 -1.55 0.34
N ALA A 125 2.91 -2.55 -0.51
CA ALA A 125 2.33 -2.66 -1.86
C ALA A 125 0.79 -2.66 -1.87
N THR A 126 0.17 -3.24 -0.83
CA THR A 126 -1.30 -3.29 -0.66
C THR A 126 -1.86 -2.07 0.10
N GLY A 127 -1.00 -1.21 0.65
CA GLY A 127 -1.37 -0.12 1.55
C GLY A 127 -1.86 -0.55 2.94
N GLN A 128 -1.87 -1.86 3.21
CA GLN A 128 -2.25 -2.44 4.49
C GLN A 128 -1.03 -2.65 5.38
N PRO A 129 -1.14 -2.47 6.71
CA PRO A 129 -0.06 -2.81 7.63
C PRO A 129 0.30 -4.30 7.54
N PHE A 130 1.56 -4.62 7.85
CA PHE A 130 2.02 -6.00 7.86
C PHE A 130 1.21 -6.88 8.82
N GLN A 131 0.84 -8.06 8.33
CA GLN A 131 0.26 -9.13 9.14
C GLN A 131 1.31 -10.21 9.40
N SER A 132 1.19 -10.92 10.52
CA SER A 132 2.19 -11.91 10.94
C SER A 132 2.40 -13.06 9.94
N ARG A 133 1.39 -13.36 9.11
CA ARG A 133 1.41 -14.40 8.07
C ARG A 133 1.59 -13.86 6.65
N ASP A 134 1.79 -12.55 6.51
CA ASP A 134 2.03 -11.92 5.20
C ASP A 134 3.35 -12.43 4.61
N PRO A 135 3.37 -13.00 3.39
CA PRO A 135 4.59 -13.48 2.74
C PRO A 135 5.70 -12.43 2.66
N SER A 136 5.35 -11.17 2.39
CA SER A 136 6.31 -10.07 2.32
C SER A 136 6.95 -9.81 3.69
N TYR A 137 6.15 -9.83 4.76
CA TYR A 137 6.65 -9.69 6.13
C TYR A 137 7.51 -10.86 6.56
N LEU A 138 7.15 -12.10 6.20
CA LEU A 138 7.98 -13.28 6.46
C LEU A 138 9.34 -13.17 5.77
N LEU A 139 9.37 -12.72 4.51
CA LEU A 139 10.62 -12.46 3.79
C LEU A 139 11.46 -11.38 4.49
N LEU A 140 10.84 -10.29 4.95
CA LEU A 140 11.53 -9.25 5.72
C LEU A 140 12.16 -9.82 7.00
N LYS A 141 11.44 -10.65 7.75
CA LYS A 141 11.96 -11.31 8.95
C LYS A 141 13.15 -12.23 8.64
N ASP A 142 13.07 -12.99 7.55
CA ASP A 142 14.17 -13.86 7.13
C ASP A 142 15.40 -13.04 6.69
N MET A 143 15.21 -11.90 6.02
CA MET A 143 16.29 -10.96 5.69
C MET A 143 16.95 -10.38 6.95
N LEU A 144 16.16 -9.97 7.95
CA LEU A 144 16.66 -9.47 9.24
C LEU A 144 17.47 -10.55 9.97
N ARG A 145 16.94 -11.78 10.03
CA ARG A 145 17.64 -12.92 10.62
C ARG A 145 18.97 -13.17 9.91
N ALA A 146 18.99 -13.15 8.58
CA ALA A 146 20.21 -13.34 7.79
C ALA A 146 21.22 -12.20 8.00
N ALA A 147 20.76 -10.97 8.23
CA ALA A 147 21.58 -9.81 8.58
C ALA A 147 22.16 -9.87 10.00
N GLY A 148 21.70 -10.81 10.84
CA GLY A 148 22.03 -10.87 12.27
C GLY A 148 21.35 -9.77 13.10
N LEU A 149 20.24 -9.23 12.60
CA LEU A 149 19.39 -8.28 13.32
C LEU A 149 18.22 -9.02 14.00
N PRO A 150 17.55 -8.41 15.00
CA PRO A 150 16.33 -8.97 15.58
C PRO A 150 15.28 -9.24 14.50
N ASP A 151 14.76 -10.47 14.44
CA ASP A 151 13.77 -10.90 13.43
C ASP A 151 12.32 -10.51 13.79
N ALA A 152 12.13 -9.81 14.90
CA ALA A 152 10.89 -9.16 15.29
C ALA A 152 11.09 -7.63 15.31
N PRO A 153 11.06 -6.97 14.13
CA PRO A 153 11.26 -5.53 14.07
C PRO A 153 10.12 -4.78 14.77
N GLN A 154 10.45 -3.71 15.49
CA GLN A 154 9.49 -2.84 16.15
C GLN A 154 8.83 -1.92 15.10
N ILE A 155 7.50 -1.96 15.00
CA ILE A 155 6.74 -1.03 14.16
C ILE A 155 6.74 0.35 14.83
N ILE A 156 7.16 1.38 14.10
CA ILE A 156 7.20 2.76 14.58
C ILE A 156 6.05 3.55 13.98
N GLY A 157 5.10 3.93 14.83
CA GLY A 157 3.96 4.76 14.46
C GLY A 157 3.04 4.12 13.42
N GLU A 158 2.12 4.93 12.90
CA GLU A 158 1.21 4.55 11.83
C GLU A 158 1.92 4.53 10.47
N PRO A 159 1.50 3.67 9.52
CA PRO A 159 2.01 3.71 8.16
C PRO A 159 1.73 5.07 7.52
N VAL A 160 2.76 5.64 6.90
CA VAL A 160 2.64 6.84 6.07
C VAL A 160 1.82 6.46 4.84
N ARG A 161 0.73 7.19 4.59
CA ARG A 161 -0.12 7.02 3.40
C ARG A 161 -0.17 8.35 2.67
N TRP A 162 0.31 8.35 1.44
CA TRP A 162 0.30 9.53 0.59
C TRP A 162 -0.64 9.31 -0.60
N PRO A 163 -1.47 10.28 -1.00
CA PRO A 163 -1.67 11.61 -0.39
C PRO A 163 -2.29 11.54 1.02
N LEU A 164 -1.93 12.49 1.89
CA LEU A 164 -2.48 12.63 3.24
C LEU A 164 -3.96 13.01 3.23
N LEU A 165 -4.36 13.83 2.26
CA LEU A 165 -5.72 14.36 2.13
C LEU A 165 -6.26 14.05 0.73
N VAL A 166 -7.43 13.42 0.68
CA VAL A 166 -8.15 13.19 -0.60
C VAL A 166 -8.77 14.48 -1.14
N ARG A 167 -9.05 15.44 -0.25
CA ARG A 167 -9.62 16.76 -0.59
C ARG A 167 -8.88 17.84 0.20
N GLY A 168 -8.46 18.89 -0.47
CA GLY A 168 -7.77 20.02 0.14
C GLY A 168 -6.99 20.81 -0.90
N ASN A 169 -6.62 22.05 -0.54
CA ASN A 169 -5.78 22.91 -1.37
C ASN A 169 -4.29 22.82 -0.97
N MET A 170 -3.93 21.79 -0.18
CA MET A 170 -2.55 21.55 0.23
C MET A 170 -1.76 20.93 -0.92
N ASP A 171 -0.54 21.41 -1.13
CA ASP A 171 0.37 20.78 -2.10
C ASP A 171 0.72 19.37 -1.63
N GLN A 172 0.40 18.40 -2.47
CA GLN A 172 0.70 16.99 -2.24
C GLN A 172 1.49 16.40 -3.40
N GLY A 173 2.23 17.25 -4.12
CA GLY A 173 3.12 16.87 -5.20
C GLY A 173 4.32 16.02 -4.72
N PRO A 174 5.17 15.56 -5.66
CA PRO A 174 6.31 14.71 -5.37
C PRO A 174 7.32 15.31 -4.38
N ASP A 175 7.57 16.63 -4.46
CA ASP A 175 8.52 17.31 -3.58
C ASP A 175 7.97 17.41 -2.15
N ALA A 176 6.70 17.80 -1.98
CA ALA A 176 6.03 17.79 -0.68
C ALA A 176 6.01 16.39 -0.04
N ALA A 177 5.84 15.33 -0.84
CA ALA A 177 5.90 13.95 -0.36
C ALA A 177 7.30 13.58 0.14
N ARG A 178 8.36 14.04 -0.56
CA ARG A 178 9.75 13.84 -0.17
C ARG A 178 10.06 14.55 1.13
N ASP A 179 9.73 15.83 1.22
CA ASP A 179 9.97 16.64 2.42
C ASP A 179 9.29 16.03 3.65
N PHE A 180 8.05 15.56 3.48
CA PHE A 180 7.32 14.86 4.54
C PHE A 180 8.03 13.57 4.98
N VAL A 181 8.39 12.70 4.03
CA VAL A 181 9.03 11.40 4.34
C VAL A 181 10.40 11.61 4.99
N GLN A 182 11.22 12.53 4.46
CA GLN A 182 12.53 12.84 5.03
C GLN A 182 12.41 13.43 6.44
N GLY A 183 11.51 14.40 6.66
CA GLY A 183 11.27 14.97 7.98
C GLY A 183 10.75 13.93 8.99
N PHE A 184 9.87 13.04 8.54
CA PHE A 184 9.36 11.93 9.36
C PHE A 184 10.47 10.97 9.81
N ILE A 185 11.40 10.61 8.92
CA ILE A 185 12.53 9.73 9.25
C ILE A 185 13.54 10.48 10.13
N GLN A 186 13.85 11.73 9.81
CA GLN A 186 14.81 12.55 10.55
C GLN A 186 14.41 12.69 12.01
N ALA A 187 13.13 12.99 12.30
CA ALA A 187 12.62 13.06 13.66
C ALA A 187 12.86 11.75 14.45
N ARG A 188 12.78 10.59 13.78
CA ARG A 188 13.04 9.28 14.41
C ARG A 188 14.52 8.98 14.59
N LEU A 189 15.38 9.51 13.72
CA LEU A 189 16.83 9.40 13.86
C LEU A 189 17.36 10.29 14.98
N GLU A 190 16.75 11.45 15.21
CA GLU A 190 17.06 12.34 16.33
C GLU A 190 16.69 11.71 17.68
N GLU A 191 15.55 11.01 17.76
CA GLU A 191 15.14 10.26 18.96
C GLU A 191 16.06 9.08 19.26
N THR A 192 16.42 8.31 18.23
CA THR A 192 17.36 7.20 18.38
C THR A 192 18.16 7.04 17.09
N PRO A 193 19.49 7.17 17.13
CA PRO A 193 20.29 7.04 15.93
C PRO A 193 20.20 5.62 15.35
N CYS A 194 20.57 5.48 14.08
CA CYS A 194 20.72 4.18 13.42
C CYS A 194 22.05 4.15 12.66
N SER A 195 22.63 2.96 12.50
CA SER A 195 23.87 2.77 11.75
C SER A 195 23.65 2.82 10.24
N VAL A 196 22.54 2.24 9.77
CA VAL A 196 22.15 2.20 8.36
C VAL A 196 20.63 2.21 8.26
N LEU A 197 20.10 3.06 7.37
CA LEU A 197 18.70 3.10 6.97
C LEU A 197 18.47 2.15 5.78
N TRP A 198 17.50 1.24 5.85
CA TRP A 198 17.14 0.38 4.73
C TRP A 198 15.94 1.00 4.00
N LEU A 199 16.08 1.28 2.72
CA LEU A 199 15.02 1.80 1.86
C LEU A 199 14.52 0.67 0.96
N ILE A 200 13.42 0.05 1.36
CA ILE A 200 12.87 -1.13 0.69
C ILE A 200 11.67 -0.71 -0.15
N GLY A 201 11.83 -0.76 -1.46
CA GLY A 201 10.81 -0.37 -2.43
C GLY A 201 11.06 0.97 -3.09
N LEU A 202 10.53 1.13 -4.30
CA LEU A 202 10.71 2.33 -5.14
C LEU A 202 10.21 3.60 -4.46
N PRO A 203 9.03 3.63 -3.81
CA PRO A 203 8.57 4.83 -3.09
C PRO A 203 9.49 5.18 -1.93
N ALA A 204 10.03 4.19 -1.19
CA ALA A 204 10.95 4.44 -0.08
C ALA A 204 12.23 5.13 -0.59
N MET A 205 12.80 4.62 -1.69
CA MET A 205 13.99 5.20 -2.32
C MET A 205 13.74 6.58 -2.92
N ARG A 206 12.65 6.74 -3.67
CA ARG A 206 12.33 7.98 -4.37
C ARG A 206 12.03 9.13 -3.41
N PHE A 207 11.31 8.87 -2.32
CA PHE A 207 10.87 9.91 -1.39
C PHE A 207 11.78 10.07 -0.17
N ALA A 208 12.65 9.12 0.15
CA ALA A 208 13.68 9.33 1.18
C ALA A 208 15.02 9.78 0.60
N ALA A 209 15.42 9.28 -0.58
CA ALA A 209 16.77 9.47 -1.13
C ALA A 209 16.83 10.07 -2.53
N SER A 210 15.69 10.44 -3.14
CA SER A 210 15.62 10.94 -4.52
C SER A 210 16.25 9.99 -5.55
N ALA A 211 16.21 8.68 -5.28
CA ALA A 211 16.80 7.66 -6.12
C ALA A 211 15.75 6.81 -6.84
N ASP A 212 16.17 6.15 -7.91
CA ASP A 212 15.38 5.23 -8.73
C ASP A 212 15.95 3.79 -8.65
N ASP A 213 15.40 2.89 -9.46
CA ASP A 213 15.78 1.48 -9.49
C ASP A 213 17.24 1.22 -9.92
N ALA A 214 17.88 2.17 -10.63
CA ALA A 214 19.30 2.06 -10.97
C ALA A 214 20.21 2.06 -9.72
N ALA A 215 19.72 2.59 -8.60
CA ALA A 215 20.43 2.60 -7.33
C ALA A 215 20.29 1.30 -6.51
N TYR A 216 19.57 0.29 -6.98
CA TYR A 216 19.39 -0.95 -6.21
C TYR A 216 20.72 -1.55 -5.76
N TYR A 217 20.70 -2.06 -4.52
CA TYR A 217 21.80 -2.70 -3.82
C TYR A 217 22.95 -1.77 -3.41
N GLN A 218 22.88 -0.47 -3.76
CA GLN A 218 23.89 0.52 -3.42
C GLN A 218 23.59 1.21 -2.08
N VAL A 219 24.63 1.74 -1.44
CA VAL A 219 24.48 2.65 -0.31
C VAL A 219 24.54 4.08 -0.81
N LEU A 220 23.48 4.82 -0.52
CA LEU A 220 23.31 6.22 -0.82
C LEU A 220 23.65 7.05 0.41
N LYS A 221 24.37 8.15 0.21
CA LYS A 221 24.57 9.17 1.25
C LYS A 221 23.46 10.18 1.12
N VAL A 222 22.54 10.18 2.08
CA VAL A 222 21.38 11.08 2.09
C VAL A 222 21.61 12.15 3.14
N GLU A 223 21.51 13.41 2.74
CA GLU A 223 21.63 14.54 3.65
C GLU A 223 20.56 14.45 4.75
N GLY A 224 20.96 14.64 6.01
CA GLY A 224 20.09 14.52 7.19
C GLY A 224 19.75 13.09 7.62
N LEU A 225 19.76 12.09 6.72
CA LEU A 225 19.40 10.71 7.05
C LEU A 225 20.59 9.75 7.18
N GLY A 226 21.77 10.13 6.68
CA GLY A 226 22.99 9.33 6.74
C GLY A 226 23.07 8.27 5.64
N ASP A 227 23.55 7.07 5.99
CA ASP A 227 23.77 5.98 5.04
C ASP A 227 22.47 5.20 4.81
N ALA A 228 21.96 5.27 3.59
CA ALA A 228 20.73 4.60 3.17
C ALA A 228 21.02 3.48 2.17
N TRP A 229 20.71 2.24 2.52
CA TRP A 229 20.85 1.09 1.64
C TRP A 229 19.58 0.91 0.79
N ALA A 230 19.73 1.01 -0.52
CA ALA A 230 18.66 0.93 -1.50
C ALA A 230 18.32 -0.52 -1.86
N LEU A 231 17.06 -0.90 -1.73
CA LEU A 231 16.58 -2.26 -1.96
C LEU A 231 15.32 -2.30 -2.84
N PRO A 232 15.18 -3.32 -3.71
CA PRO A 232 13.91 -3.64 -4.34
C PRO A 232 12.80 -3.85 -3.31
N GLY A 233 11.55 -3.60 -3.73
CA GLY A 233 10.38 -3.87 -2.89
C GLY A 233 10.23 -5.36 -2.56
N LEU A 234 9.60 -5.68 -1.43
CA LEU A 234 9.46 -7.07 -0.98
C LEU A 234 8.67 -7.93 -1.97
N GLU A 235 7.60 -7.39 -2.56
CA GLU A 235 6.84 -8.06 -3.64
C GLU A 235 7.74 -8.36 -4.84
N LEU A 236 8.55 -7.39 -5.30
CA LEU A 236 9.46 -7.59 -6.41
C LEU A 236 10.52 -8.67 -6.12
N LEU A 237 11.00 -8.75 -4.88
CA LEU A 237 11.91 -9.83 -4.46
C LEU A 237 11.22 -11.20 -4.40
N MET A 238 9.90 -11.24 -4.18
CA MET A 238 9.12 -12.48 -4.23
C MET A 238 8.88 -12.91 -5.69
N ASP A 239 8.50 -11.98 -6.56
CA ASP A 239 8.23 -12.21 -7.98
C ASP A 239 9.51 -12.57 -8.76
N GLU A 240 10.64 -11.97 -8.39
CA GLU A 240 11.95 -12.20 -9.01
C GLU A 240 12.98 -12.75 -8.00
N PRO A 241 12.89 -14.04 -7.60
CA PRO A 241 13.73 -14.62 -6.56
C PRO A 241 15.24 -14.53 -6.82
N GLN A 242 15.64 -14.39 -8.09
CA GLN A 242 17.05 -14.27 -8.51
C GLN A 242 17.71 -13.03 -7.88
N ARG A 243 16.95 -11.95 -7.67
CA ARG A 243 17.41 -10.72 -7.02
C ARG A 243 17.84 -10.90 -5.57
N LYS A 244 17.36 -11.96 -4.90
CA LYS A 244 17.76 -12.25 -3.51
C LYS A 244 19.26 -12.54 -3.38
N ALA A 245 19.89 -13.05 -4.45
CA ALA A 245 21.34 -13.25 -4.48
C ALA A 245 22.09 -11.90 -4.43
N ASP A 246 21.65 -10.91 -5.20
CA ASP A 246 22.23 -9.57 -5.22
C ASP A 246 22.02 -8.86 -3.87
N VAL A 247 20.81 -8.97 -3.30
CA VAL A 247 20.50 -8.47 -1.95
C VAL A 247 21.45 -9.09 -0.92
N TRP A 248 21.63 -10.42 -0.95
CA TRP A 248 22.52 -11.12 -0.02
C TRP A 248 23.98 -10.69 -0.19
N GLN A 249 24.46 -10.55 -1.42
CA GLN A 249 25.81 -10.10 -1.70
C GLN A 249 26.07 -8.69 -1.17
N ALA A 250 25.16 -7.75 -1.43
CA ALA A 250 25.26 -6.39 -0.90
C ALA A 250 25.15 -6.37 0.63
N MET A 251 24.21 -7.13 1.21
CA MET A 251 24.01 -7.20 2.65
C MET A 251 25.27 -7.65 3.38
N ARG A 252 25.97 -8.68 2.88
CA ARG A 252 27.21 -9.18 3.48
C ARG A 252 28.30 -8.12 3.61
N GLN A 253 28.39 -7.20 2.65
CA GLN A 253 29.37 -6.10 2.68
C GLN A 253 29.01 -5.06 3.74
N LEU A 254 27.72 -4.91 4.04
CA LEU A 254 27.21 -3.90 4.97
C LEU A 254 27.07 -4.41 6.40
N MET A 255 26.95 -5.73 6.60
CA MET A 255 26.75 -6.35 7.93
C MET A 255 27.76 -5.90 8.98
N ALA A 256 29.01 -5.61 8.59
CA ALA A 256 30.02 -5.12 9.52
C ALA A 256 29.60 -3.79 10.18
N ARG A 257 28.84 -2.92 9.50
CA ARG A 257 28.49 -1.58 9.97
C ARG A 257 27.49 -1.55 11.13
N TRP A 258 26.57 -2.52 11.18
CA TRP A 258 25.54 -2.61 12.23
C TRP A 258 25.82 -3.69 13.26
N LYS A 259 26.70 -4.66 12.96
CA LYS A 259 27.18 -5.65 13.92
C LYS A 259 28.29 -5.14 14.82
N SER A 260 29.04 -4.13 14.39
CA SER A 260 30.14 -3.55 15.18
C SER A 260 29.68 -2.60 16.28
N VAL A 261 28.37 -2.38 16.41
CA VAL A 261 27.78 -1.54 17.46
C VAL A 261 27.38 -2.46 18.61
N GLU A 262 28.37 -2.90 19.38
CA GLU A 262 28.24 -3.46 20.73
C GLU A 262 28.77 -2.44 21.75
#